data_AF-A0AAN9XFU5-F1
#
_entry.id   AF-A0AAN9XFU5-F1
#
_cell.length_a   1.000
_cell.length_b   1.000
_cell.length_c   1.000
_cell.angle_alpha   90.00
_cell.angle_beta   90.00
_cell.angle_gamma   90.00
#
_symmetry.space_group_name_H-M   'P 1'
#
loop_
_entity.id
_entity.type
_entity.pdbx_description
1 polymer ?
#
loop_
_entity_poly.entity_id
_entity_poly.type
_entity_poly.pdbx_seq_one_letter_code
_entity_poly.pdbx_strand_id
1 'polypeptide(L)'
;MVVVICLHEDMHVGATDIVAATTVWAMTALLKNPRVMKKVQEEIRNLGGRKDFLNEDEIRKFPYFKAASTCTTTYPDVFFPERFLDNTIDFRGLDFELIHLVLVVKCVLEYARSSLDLTLANILNSFDWELPAGTTKKEIDTEMLPGLTQHKKNHLNVLAKCQI
;
A
#
# COMPACT_ATOMS: atom_id res chain seq x y z
N MET A 1 0.23 24.89 26.92
CA MET A 1 -0.60 24.74 25.70
C MET A 1 0.23 25.21 24.49
N VAL A 2 1.26 24.45 24.09
CA VAL A 2 2.05 24.67 22.85
C VAL A 2 2.65 23.34 22.35
N VAL A 3 2.88 22.38 23.24
CA VAL A 3 3.50 21.08 22.90
C VAL A 3 2.60 20.13 22.09
N VAL A 4 1.27 20.30 22.11
CA VAL A 4 0.34 19.36 21.44
C VAL A 4 0.24 19.60 19.92
N ILE A 5 0.47 20.83 19.44
CA ILE A 5 0.36 21.16 18.01
C ILE A 5 1.58 20.63 17.24
N CYS A 6 2.79 20.77 17.78
CA CYS A 6 4.01 20.22 17.16
C CYS A 6 3.91 18.70 16.97
N LEU A 7 3.36 17.97 17.96
CA LEU A 7 3.20 16.52 17.87
C LEU A 7 2.24 16.08 16.75
N HIS A 8 1.25 16.88 16.38
CA HIS A 8 0.29 16.54 15.32
C HIS A 8 0.88 16.70 13.91
N GLU A 9 1.67 17.76 13.69
CA GLU A 9 2.34 18.02 12.42
C GLU A 9 3.46 17.01 12.16
N ASP A 10 4.29 16.74 13.18
CA ASP A 10 5.37 15.76 13.10
C ASP A 10 4.85 14.34 12.80
N MET A 11 3.70 13.99 13.39
CA MET A 11 3.01 12.72 13.15
C MET A 11 2.54 12.57 11.69
N HIS A 12 2.01 13.64 11.09
CA HIS A 12 1.59 13.64 9.69
C HIS A 12 2.76 13.51 8.73
N VAL A 13 3.85 14.23 9.00
CA VAL A 13 5.06 14.17 8.17
C VAL A 13 5.64 12.76 8.18
N GLY A 14 5.78 12.15 9.37
CA GLY A 14 6.27 10.78 9.50
C GLY A 14 5.35 9.76 8.83
N ALA A 15 4.02 9.89 9.01
CA ALA A 15 3.06 9.00 8.37
C ALA A 15 3.11 9.10 6.83
N THR A 16 3.27 10.31 6.29
CA THR A 16 3.32 10.53 4.84
C THR A 16 4.53 9.84 4.21
N ASP A 17 5.72 9.95 4.84
CA ASP A 17 6.94 9.28 4.38
C ASP A 17 6.77 7.74 4.37
N ILE A 18 6.17 7.19 5.42
CA ILE A 18 5.87 5.76 5.53
C ILE A 18 4.90 5.31 4.42
N VAL A 19 3.81 6.06 4.20
CA VAL A 19 2.82 5.75 3.15
C VAL A 19 3.45 5.81 1.77
N ALA A 20 4.26 6.83 1.49
CA ALA A 20 4.94 6.98 0.21
C ALA A 20 5.89 5.80 -0.07
N ALA A 21 6.76 5.47 0.88
CA ALA A 21 7.69 4.34 0.75
C ALA A 21 6.93 3.02 0.56
N THR A 22 5.89 2.78 1.36
CA THR A 22 5.09 1.55 1.30
C THR A 22 4.32 1.44 -0.02
N THR A 23 3.80 2.55 -0.54
CA THR A 23 3.14 2.60 -1.86
C THR A 23 4.11 2.17 -2.97
N VAL A 24 5.35 2.66 -2.92
CA VAL A 24 6.40 2.29 -3.89
C VAL A 24 6.75 0.80 -3.80
N TRP A 25 6.84 0.24 -2.59
CA TRP A 25 7.05 -1.19 -2.39
C TRP A 25 5.86 -2.04 -2.87
N ALA A 26 4.63 -1.61 -2.59
CA ALA A 26 3.41 -2.26 -3.06
C ALA A 26 3.36 -2.31 -4.59
N MET A 27 3.59 -1.17 -5.25
CA MET A 27 3.65 -1.10 -6.70
C MET A 27 4.77 -1.99 -7.26
N THR A 28 5.95 -1.99 -6.62
CA THR A 28 7.06 -2.89 -6.99
C THR A 28 6.64 -4.36 -6.93
N ALA A 29 6.02 -4.80 -5.83
CA ALA A 29 5.58 -6.18 -5.64
C ALA A 29 4.50 -6.60 -6.66
N LEU A 30 3.54 -5.72 -6.92
CA LEU A 30 2.48 -5.97 -7.90
C LEU A 30 3.02 -6.02 -9.33
N LEU A 31 3.96 -5.16 -9.71
CA LEU A 31 4.59 -5.17 -11.04
C LEU A 31 5.44 -6.40 -11.30
N LYS A 32 6.11 -6.92 -10.26
CA LYS A 32 6.79 -8.23 -10.33
C LYS A 32 5.79 -9.37 -10.52
N ASN A 33 4.53 -9.19 -10.11
CA ASN A 33 3.45 -10.16 -10.17
C ASN A 33 2.22 -9.69 -10.97
N PRO A 34 2.30 -9.52 -12.31
CA PRO A 34 1.20 -8.98 -13.12
C PRO A 34 -0.11 -9.78 -13.05
N ARG A 35 -0.04 -11.07 -12.70
CA ARG A 35 -1.24 -11.90 -12.50
C ARG A 35 -2.07 -11.39 -11.31
N VAL A 36 -1.41 -11.05 -10.21
CA VAL A 36 -2.07 -10.46 -9.03
C VAL A 36 -2.55 -9.07 -9.36
N MET A 37 -1.70 -8.24 -9.99
CA MET A 37 -2.06 -6.87 -10.37
C MET A 37 -3.36 -6.82 -11.18
N LYS A 38 -3.47 -7.67 -12.22
CA LYS A 38 -4.68 -7.74 -13.04
C LYS A 38 -5.92 -8.14 -12.25
N LYS A 39 -5.81 -9.16 -11.39
CA LYS A 39 -6.92 -9.56 -10.53
C LYS A 39 -7.38 -8.44 -9.58
N VAL A 40 -6.44 -7.70 -8.99
CA VAL A 40 -6.74 -6.55 -8.13
C VAL A 40 -7.45 -5.46 -8.94
N GLN A 41 -6.92 -5.10 -10.11
CA GLN A 41 -7.55 -4.09 -10.96
C GLN A 41 -8.94 -4.52 -11.45
N GLU A 42 -9.11 -5.78 -11.82
CA GLU A 42 -10.41 -6.36 -12.19
C GLU A 42 -11.40 -6.32 -11.02
N GLU A 43 -10.99 -6.69 -9.80
CA GLU A 43 -11.83 -6.61 -8.60
C GLU A 43 -12.30 -5.17 -8.34
N ILE A 44 -11.35 -4.22 -8.30
CA ILE A 44 -11.63 -2.80 -8.03
C ILE A 44 -12.57 -2.24 -9.09
N ARG A 45 -12.35 -2.54 -10.37
CA ARG A 45 -13.16 -2.02 -11.49
C ARG A 45 -14.56 -2.63 -11.53
N ASN A 46 -14.67 -3.92 -11.20
CA ASN A 46 -15.97 -4.60 -11.17
C ASN A 46 -16.84 -4.15 -10.00
N LEU A 47 -16.25 -3.94 -8.82
CA LEU A 47 -16.99 -3.62 -7.59
C LEU A 47 -17.09 -2.11 -7.31
N GLY A 48 -16.13 -1.31 -7.79
CA GLY A 48 -16.08 0.15 -7.61
C GLY A 48 -16.90 0.95 -8.63
N GLY A 49 -17.24 0.35 -9.79
CA GLY A 49 -17.95 1.02 -10.87
C GLY A 49 -17.10 2.06 -11.60
N ARG A 50 -17.74 2.89 -12.47
CA ARG A 50 -17.06 3.97 -13.22
C ARG A 50 -16.88 5.22 -12.36
N LYS A 51 -16.15 5.11 -11.26
CA LYS A 51 -15.76 6.26 -10.44
C LYS A 51 -14.29 6.58 -10.67
N ASP A 52 -14.01 7.87 -10.81
CA ASP A 52 -12.65 8.37 -10.95
C ASP A 52 -11.87 8.25 -9.64
N PHE A 53 -12.56 8.39 -8.50
CA PHE A 53 -11.97 8.31 -7.15
C PHE A 53 -12.86 7.50 -6.21
N LEU A 54 -12.23 6.54 -5.53
CA LEU A 54 -12.82 5.62 -4.56
C LEU A 54 -12.68 6.16 -3.14
N ASN A 55 -13.72 5.99 -2.34
CA ASN A 55 -13.68 6.30 -0.91
C ASN A 55 -13.36 5.06 -0.05
N GLU A 56 -13.15 5.27 1.25
CA GLU A 56 -12.83 4.19 2.19
C GLU A 56 -13.91 3.10 2.25
N ASP A 57 -15.19 3.45 2.15
CA ASP A 57 -16.30 2.50 2.23
C ASP A 57 -16.38 1.57 1.01
N GLU A 58 -15.94 2.05 -0.15
CA GLU A 58 -15.82 1.26 -1.37
C GLU A 58 -14.63 0.31 -1.27
N ILE A 59 -13.49 0.80 -0.79
CA ILE A 59 -12.29 -0.01 -0.60
C ILE A 59 -12.52 -1.13 0.41
N ARG A 60 -13.40 -0.92 1.39
CA ARG A 60 -13.79 -1.98 2.34
C ARG A 60 -14.38 -3.21 1.66
N LYS A 61 -14.96 -3.07 0.46
CA LYS A 61 -15.63 -4.12 -0.32
C LYS A 61 -14.68 -4.94 -1.20
N PHE A 62 -13.38 -4.63 -1.24
CA PHE A 62 -12.39 -5.28 -2.10
C PHE A 62 -11.52 -6.26 -1.28
N PRO A 63 -11.97 -7.51 -1.07
CA PRO A 63 -11.24 -8.47 -0.25
C PRO A 63 -9.89 -8.89 -0.85
N TYR A 64 -9.79 -9.04 -2.17
CA TYR A 64 -8.53 -9.42 -2.83
C TYR A 64 -7.52 -8.26 -2.79
N PHE A 65 -7.97 -7.02 -2.97
CA PHE A 65 -7.14 -5.84 -2.77
C PHE A 65 -6.56 -5.77 -1.36
N LYS A 66 -7.39 -5.97 -0.32
CA LYS A 66 -6.92 -5.99 1.08
C LYS A 66 -5.93 -7.11 1.36
N ALA A 67 -6.14 -8.28 0.76
CA ALA A 67 -5.21 -9.40 0.83
C ALA A 67 -3.86 -9.05 0.18
N ALA A 68 -3.87 -8.37 -0.97
CA ALA A 68 -2.65 -7.96 -1.67
C ALA A 68 -1.88 -6.85 -0.95
N SER A 69 -2.59 -5.84 -0.43
CA SER A 69 -2.04 -4.79 0.43
C SER A 69 -1.35 -5.41 1.66
N THR A 70 -2.03 -6.33 2.33
CA THR A 70 -1.47 -7.06 3.49
C THR A 70 -0.26 -7.91 3.12
N CYS A 71 -0.32 -8.66 2.01
CA CYS A 71 0.78 -9.51 1.58
C CYS A 71 2.07 -8.71 1.37
N THR A 72 1.95 -7.48 0.87
CA THR A 72 3.08 -6.57 0.67
C THR A 72 3.78 -6.23 1.98
N THR A 73 3.04 -5.94 3.04
CA THR A 73 3.62 -5.46 4.32
C THR A 73 4.11 -6.59 5.23
N THR A 74 3.63 -7.82 5.02
CA THR A 74 3.90 -8.95 5.92
C THR A 74 4.90 -9.96 5.35
N TYR A 75 4.95 -10.14 4.03
CA TYR A 75 5.80 -11.17 3.40
C TYR A 75 6.38 -10.68 2.05
N PRO A 76 7.45 -9.87 2.06
CA PRO A 76 8.05 -9.31 0.84
C PRO A 76 8.69 -10.37 -0.07
N ASP A 77 9.12 -11.51 0.48
CA ASP A 77 9.81 -12.57 -0.27
C ASP A 77 8.86 -13.49 -1.05
N VAL A 78 7.62 -13.65 -0.58
CA VAL A 78 6.60 -14.53 -1.19
C VAL A 78 5.29 -13.77 -1.33
N PHE A 79 5.08 -13.22 -2.53
CA PHE A 79 3.88 -12.45 -2.83
C PHE A 79 2.73 -13.37 -3.29
N PHE A 80 1.94 -13.85 -2.34
CA PHE A 80 0.79 -14.74 -2.56
C PHE A 80 -0.45 -14.28 -1.77
N PRO A 81 -1.22 -13.30 -2.29
CA PRO A 81 -2.39 -12.74 -1.62
C PRO A 81 -3.50 -13.75 -1.32
N GLU A 82 -3.64 -14.78 -2.14
CA GLU A 82 -4.69 -15.79 -2.01
C GLU A 82 -4.72 -16.45 -0.62
N ARG A 83 -3.59 -16.51 0.09
CA ARG A 83 -3.50 -17.03 1.48
C ARG A 83 -4.34 -16.23 2.49
N PHE A 84 -4.66 -14.98 2.20
CA PHE A 84 -5.39 -14.10 3.11
C PHE A 84 -6.89 -13.99 2.80
N LEU A 85 -7.37 -14.65 1.73
CA LEU A 85 -8.78 -14.59 1.34
C LEU A 85 -9.70 -15.33 2.31
N ASP A 86 -9.25 -16.47 2.83
CA ASP A 86 -10.04 -17.30 3.77
C ASP A 86 -9.84 -16.92 5.24
N ASN A 87 -8.89 -16.02 5.51
CA ASN A 87 -8.59 -15.55 6.84
C ASN A 87 -9.32 -14.23 7.09
N THR A 88 -10.36 -14.27 7.92
CA THR A 88 -11.06 -13.07 8.44
C THR A 88 -10.20 -12.29 9.44
N ILE A 89 -8.89 -12.20 9.23
CA ILE A 89 -7.99 -11.46 10.10
C ILE A 89 -8.39 -9.99 9.95
N ASP A 90 -9.17 -9.53 10.91
CA ASP A 90 -9.45 -8.13 11.11
C ASP A 90 -8.13 -7.50 11.58
N PHE A 91 -7.40 -6.89 10.65
CA PHE A 91 -6.11 -6.26 10.93
C PHE A 91 -6.20 -5.05 11.87
N ARG A 92 -7.40 -4.75 12.41
CA ARG A 92 -7.63 -3.85 13.54
C ARG A 92 -7.17 -4.45 14.88
N GLY A 93 -7.10 -5.78 14.99
CA GLY A 93 -6.84 -6.50 16.25
C GLY A 93 -5.39 -6.95 16.39
N LEU A 94 -4.51 -6.05 16.82
CA LEU A 94 -3.31 -6.45 17.58
C LEU A 94 -3.70 -6.39 19.06
N ASP A 95 -3.70 -7.53 19.76
CA ASP A 95 -3.83 -7.58 21.22
C ASP A 95 -2.67 -6.80 21.84
N PHE A 96 -2.98 -5.73 22.58
CA PHE A 96 -1.98 -4.88 23.21
C PHE A 96 -2.08 -4.93 24.73
N GLU A 97 -1.06 -5.50 25.35
CA GLU A 97 -0.58 -5.06 26.65
C GLU A 97 0.73 -4.30 26.38
N LEU A 98 0.69 -2.95 26.36
CA LEU A 98 1.80 -1.98 26.57
C LEU A 98 1.43 -0.60 25.97
N ILE A 99 1.06 0.34 26.84
CA ILE A 99 0.37 1.60 26.50
C ILE A 99 1.31 2.78 26.83
N HIS A 100 1.78 3.51 25.81
CA HIS A 100 2.00 4.97 25.77
C HIS A 100 2.94 5.39 24.61
N LEU A 101 4.08 4.71 24.38
CA LEU A 101 4.93 4.95 23.20
C LEU A 101 4.40 4.25 21.94
N VAL A 102 3.73 3.10 22.14
CA VAL A 102 3.09 2.31 21.08
C VAL A 102 1.84 2.98 20.52
N LEU A 103 1.15 3.84 21.29
CA LEU A 103 -0.11 4.46 20.85
C LEU A 103 0.08 5.49 19.74
N VAL A 104 1.15 6.30 19.81
CA VAL A 104 1.49 7.25 18.73
C VAL A 104 1.92 6.51 17.47
N VAL A 105 2.73 5.46 17.60
CA VAL A 105 3.11 4.59 16.48
C VAL A 105 1.87 3.86 15.93
N LYS A 106 0.95 3.39 16.77
CA LYS A 106 -0.29 2.73 16.37
C LYS A 106 -1.22 3.68 15.63
N CYS A 107 -1.44 4.89 16.12
CA CYS A 107 -2.26 5.90 15.44
C CYS A 107 -1.66 6.26 14.07
N VAL A 108 -0.33 6.45 14.01
CA VAL A 108 0.41 6.66 12.77
C VAL A 108 0.25 5.49 11.81
N LEU A 109 0.37 4.25 12.29
CA LEU A 109 0.28 3.05 11.45
C LEU A 109 -1.16 2.77 10.99
N GLU A 110 -2.18 3.01 11.81
CA GLU A 110 -3.58 2.89 11.43
C GLU A 110 -3.96 3.93 10.38
N TYR A 111 -3.57 5.19 10.59
CA TYR A 111 -3.73 6.25 9.59
C TYR A 111 -2.95 5.94 8.30
N ALA A 112 -1.70 5.52 8.42
CA ALA A 112 -0.88 5.15 7.28
C ALA A 112 -1.48 3.97 6.50
N ARG A 113 -2.09 3.00 7.19
CA ARG A 113 -2.76 1.87 6.53
C ARG A 113 -3.96 2.30 5.71
N SER A 114 -4.85 3.11 6.28
CA SER A 114 -6.02 3.64 5.54
C SER A 114 -5.58 4.53 4.37
N SER A 115 -4.58 5.38 4.58
CA SER A 115 -4.01 6.25 3.55
C SER A 115 -3.34 5.46 2.43
N LEU A 116 -2.60 4.39 2.77
CA LEU A 116 -2.00 3.46 1.83
C LEU A 116 -3.07 2.75 0.99
N ASP A 117 -4.09 2.19 1.64
CA ASP A 117 -5.17 1.48 0.95
C ASP A 117 -5.93 2.43 0.01
N LEU A 118 -6.20 3.66 0.45
CA LEU A 118 -6.83 4.71 -0.38
C LEU A 118 -5.96 5.10 -1.57
N THR A 119 -4.69 5.37 -1.34
CA THR A 119 -3.74 5.78 -2.38
C THR A 119 -3.55 4.67 -3.41
N LEU A 120 -3.30 3.44 -2.95
CA LEU A 120 -3.05 2.30 -3.81
C LEU A 120 -4.29 1.92 -4.61
N ALA A 121 -5.48 1.86 -3.99
CA ALA A 121 -6.72 1.53 -4.70
C ALA A 121 -7.00 2.54 -5.83
N ASN A 122 -6.82 3.84 -5.57
CA ASN A 122 -7.05 4.88 -6.56
C ASN A 122 -6.01 4.85 -7.70
N ILE A 123 -4.73 4.67 -7.39
CA ILE A 123 -3.66 4.51 -8.39
C ILE A 123 -3.92 3.31 -9.31
N LEU A 124 -4.38 2.19 -8.74
CA LEU A 124 -4.71 0.97 -9.49
C LEU A 124 -6.02 1.08 -10.29
N ASN A 125 -6.97 1.87 -9.79
CA ASN A 125 -8.22 2.17 -10.48
C ASN A 125 -7.99 3.05 -11.72
N SER A 126 -7.26 4.16 -11.55
CA SER A 126 -7.14 5.21 -12.57
C SER A 126 -6.19 4.86 -13.73
N PHE A 127 -5.19 4.01 -13.51
CA PHE A 127 -4.14 3.75 -14.49
C PHE A 127 -3.86 2.27 -14.71
N ASP A 128 -3.51 1.93 -15.94
CA ASP A 128 -2.84 0.67 -16.24
C ASP A 128 -1.32 0.87 -16.14
N TRP A 129 -0.66 -0.03 -15.40
CA TRP A 129 0.75 0.09 -15.07
C TRP A 129 1.59 -0.91 -15.87
N GLU A 130 2.59 -0.40 -16.57
CA GLU A 130 3.52 -1.20 -17.36
C GLU A 130 4.97 -0.82 -17.06
N LEU A 131 5.88 -1.75 -17.32
CA LEU A 131 7.32 -1.47 -17.26
C LEU A 131 7.76 -0.82 -18.58
N PRO A 132 8.71 0.14 -18.54
CA PRO A 132 9.26 0.72 -19.76
C PRO A 132 9.94 -0.33 -20.63
N ALA A 133 9.92 -0.09 -21.95
CA ALA A 133 10.49 -1.01 -22.93
C ALA A 133 11.97 -1.28 -22.64
N GLY A 134 12.34 -2.55 -22.50
CA GLY A 134 13.70 -2.98 -22.19
C GLY A 134 13.97 -3.30 -20.72
N THR A 135 13.05 -3.00 -19.79
CA THR A 135 13.20 -3.39 -18.38
C THR A 135 12.56 -4.74 -18.11
N THR A 136 13.32 -5.70 -17.58
CA THR A 136 12.77 -6.99 -17.16
C THR A 136 12.33 -6.99 -15.70
N LYS A 137 11.36 -7.84 -15.32
CA LYS A 137 10.89 -7.96 -13.91
C LYS A 137 11.99 -8.28 -12.91
N LYS A 138 13.07 -8.92 -13.38
CA LYS A 138 14.23 -9.31 -12.57
C LYS A 138 15.18 -8.14 -12.30
N GLU A 139 15.14 -7.11 -13.14
CA GLU A 139 15.94 -5.89 -13.00
C GLU A 139 15.29 -4.85 -12.09
N ILE A 140 14.05 -5.07 -11.65
CA ILE A 140 13.42 -4.18 -10.68
C ILE A 140 14.15 -4.32 -9.36
N ASP A 141 14.88 -3.27 -9.01
CA ASP A 141 15.64 -3.14 -7.79
C ASP A 141 14.78 -3.47 -6.55
N THR A 142 15.32 -4.26 -5.64
CA THR A 142 14.74 -4.52 -4.32
C THR A 142 15.74 -4.22 -3.20
N GLU A 143 16.79 -3.47 -3.50
CA GLU A 143 17.73 -2.98 -2.49
C GLU A 143 17.09 -1.86 -1.66
N MET A 144 17.37 -1.91 -0.35
CA MET A 144 16.81 -1.01 0.64
C MET A 144 17.88 -0.04 1.14
N LEU A 145 17.53 1.23 1.28
CA LEU A 145 18.37 2.21 1.96
C LEU A 145 18.25 2.05 3.48
N PRO A 146 19.37 2.13 4.22
CA PRO A 146 19.31 2.16 5.67
C PRO A 146 18.63 3.46 6.13
N GLY A 147 17.71 3.38 7.09
CA GLY A 147 16.99 4.54 7.61
C GLY A 147 15.84 4.15 8.54
N LEU A 148 15.15 5.16 9.09
CA LEU A 148 13.94 4.97 9.89
C LEU A 148 12.79 4.41 9.04
N THR A 149 12.72 4.84 7.77
CA THR A 149 11.79 4.32 6.75
C THR A 149 12.59 3.55 5.71
N GLN A 150 12.08 2.39 5.32
CA GLN A 150 12.72 1.50 4.35
C GLN A 150 12.48 1.99 2.91
N HIS A 151 13.24 2.99 2.49
CA HIS A 151 13.17 3.51 1.12
C HIS A 151 13.88 2.59 0.13
N LYS A 152 13.41 2.53 -1.12
CA LYS A 152 14.17 1.88 -2.20
C LYS A 152 15.44 2.66 -2.49
N LYS A 153 16.53 1.95 -2.78
CA LYS A 153 17.79 2.57 -3.23
C LYS A 153 17.64 3.30 -4.55
N ASN A 154 16.95 2.69 -5.51
CA ASN A 154 16.68 3.32 -6.80
C ASN A 154 15.18 3.61 -6.99
N HIS A 155 14.89 4.70 -7.70
CA HIS A 155 13.51 5.06 -8.03
C HIS A 155 12.83 3.97 -8.87
N LEU A 156 11.55 3.71 -8.59
CA LEU A 156 10.73 2.83 -9.40
C LEU A 156 10.24 3.58 -10.64
N ASN A 157 10.76 3.22 -11.82
CA ASN A 157 10.35 3.81 -13.09
C ASN A 157 9.29 2.94 -13.77
N VAL A 158 8.10 3.51 -14.00
CA VAL A 158 6.92 2.83 -14.53
C VAL A 158 6.16 3.71 -15.50
N LEU A 159 5.45 3.10 -16.45
CA LEU A 159 4.58 3.79 -17.38
C LEU A 159 3.13 3.68 -16.91
N ALA A 160 2.48 4.83 -16.70
CA ALA A 160 1.06 4.93 -16.45
C ALA A 160 0.33 5.16 -17.78
N LYS A 161 -0.53 4.23 -18.17
CA LYS A 161 -1.45 4.42 -19.29
C LYS A 161 -2.80 4.87 -18.74
N CYS A 162 -3.19 6.08 -19.13
CA CYS A 162 -4.50 6.63 -18.82
C CYS A 162 -5.56 5.85 -19.63
N GLN A 163 -6.63 5.45 -18.98
CA GLN A 163 -7.77 4.85 -19.67
C GLN A 163 -8.57 5.98 -20.33
N ILE A 164 -8.51 6.07 -21.67
CA ILE A 164 -9.34 6.97 -22.49
C ILE A 164 -10.58 6.18 -22.93
#